data_AF-A0A452Y4S9-F1
#
_entry.id   AF-A0A452Y4S9-F1
#
_cell.length_a   1.000
_cell.length_b   1.000
_cell.length_c   1.000
_cell.angle_alpha   90.00
_cell.angle_beta   90.00
_cell.angle_gamma   90.00
#
_symmetry.space_group_name_H-M   'P 1'
#
loop_
_entity.id
_entity.type
_entity.pdbx_description
1 polymer ?
#
loop_
_entity_poly.entity_id
_entity_poly.type
_entity_poly.pdbx_seq_one_letter_code
_entity_poly.pdbx_strand_id
1 'polypeptide(L)'
;LYRAVDTYLKAHPHASKEERRSLCRLIDARKLSTEAAAHAVQNDRLPVRCVVQVLFSEHGSKLSRLADWSGSFRSLQNRSPGALDLTSSSAAAARCPSKREVVSQHHELRRLREDVSRLQVCVHPHAEH
;
A
#
# COMPACT_ATOMS: atom_id res chain seq x y z
N LEU A 1 -5.12 20.28 3.26
CA LEU A 1 -4.45 19.70 2.07
C LEU A 1 -5.46 19.23 1.01
N TYR A 2 -6.33 18.27 1.29
CA TYR A 2 -7.33 17.77 0.33
C TYR A 2 -8.16 18.88 -0.34
N ARG A 3 -8.73 19.80 0.46
CA ARG A 3 -9.49 20.94 -0.07
C ARG A 3 -8.69 21.79 -1.06
N ALA A 4 -7.40 22.02 -0.80
CA ALA A 4 -6.54 22.77 -1.73
C ALA A 4 -6.32 22.01 -3.04
N VAL A 5 -6.10 20.70 -2.98
CA VAL A 5 -6.00 19.84 -4.17
C VAL A 5 -7.32 19.83 -4.95
N ASP A 6 -8.45 19.68 -4.26
CA ASP A 6 -9.78 19.71 -4.89
C ASP A 6 -10.05 21.05 -5.59
N THR A 7 -9.78 22.19 -4.93
CA THR A 7 -9.93 23.52 -5.54
C THR A 7 -9.00 23.71 -6.72
N TYR A 8 -7.74 23.27 -6.62
CA TYR A 8 -6.79 23.33 -7.75
C TYR A 8 -7.30 22.52 -8.93
N LEU A 9 -7.70 21.26 -8.69
CA LEU A 9 -8.25 20.41 -9.72
C LEU A 9 -9.50 21.02 -10.32
N LYS A 10 -10.37 21.64 -9.51
CA LYS A 10 -11.57 22.36 -9.93
C LYS A 10 -11.27 23.49 -10.91
N ALA A 11 -10.31 24.36 -10.57
CA ALA A 11 -9.86 25.46 -11.39
C ALA A 11 -9.13 25.03 -12.67
N HIS A 12 -8.56 23.83 -12.71
CA HIS A 12 -7.77 23.32 -13.84
C HIS A 12 -8.38 22.05 -14.46
N PRO A 13 -9.51 22.14 -15.20
CA PRO A 13 -10.13 21.00 -15.89
C PRO A 13 -9.26 20.40 -16.99
N HIS A 14 -8.23 21.12 -17.45
CA HIS A 14 -7.26 20.65 -18.44
C HIS A 14 -5.95 20.14 -17.84
N ALA A 15 -5.83 20.08 -16.51
CA ALA A 15 -4.64 19.54 -15.85
C ALA A 15 -4.30 18.14 -16.37
N SER A 16 -3.00 17.88 -16.56
CA SER A 16 -2.56 16.62 -17.14
C SER A 16 -2.87 15.43 -16.22
N LYS A 17 -3.00 14.23 -16.79
CA LYS A 17 -3.20 13.00 -16.01
C LYS A 17 -2.07 12.80 -14.98
N GLU A 18 -0.85 13.24 -15.33
CA GLU A 18 0.32 13.13 -14.46
C GLU A 18 0.29 14.13 -13.30
N GLU A 19 -0.09 15.38 -13.54
CA GLU A 19 -0.27 16.39 -12.49
C GLU A 19 -1.35 15.96 -11.49
N ARG A 20 -2.51 15.52 -11.99
CA ARG A 20 -3.57 14.94 -11.15
C ARG A 20 -3.04 13.78 -10.33
N ARG A 21 -2.23 12.91 -10.95
CA ARG A 21 -1.62 11.78 -10.26
C ARG A 21 -0.67 12.25 -9.15
N SER A 22 0.17 13.24 -9.42
CA SER A 22 1.16 13.77 -8.48
C SER A 22 0.49 14.44 -7.28
N LEU A 23 -0.47 15.33 -7.52
CA LEU A 23 -1.19 16.04 -6.47
C LEU A 23 -1.96 15.09 -5.57
N CYS A 24 -2.60 14.07 -6.14
CA CYS A 24 -3.37 13.12 -5.34
C CYS A 24 -2.49 12.20 -4.49
N ARG A 25 -1.18 12.03 -4.81
CA ARG A 25 -0.23 11.29 -3.96
C ARG A 25 0.11 12.03 -2.67
N LEU A 26 -0.06 13.35 -2.64
CA LEU A 26 0.18 14.15 -1.44
C LEU A 26 -0.92 13.97 -0.40
N ILE A 27 -2.08 13.44 -0.80
CA ILE A 27 -3.22 13.22 0.08
C ILE A 27 -2.98 11.95 0.91
N ASP A 28 -2.76 12.10 2.22
CA ASP A 28 -2.76 10.97 3.15
C ASP A 28 -4.20 10.65 3.56
N ALA A 29 -4.75 9.58 2.98
CA ALA A 29 -6.14 9.17 3.17
C ALA A 29 -6.51 8.87 4.63
N ARG A 30 -5.52 8.46 5.46
CA ARG A 30 -5.71 8.17 6.89
C ARG A 30 -5.83 9.42 7.76
N LYS A 31 -5.41 10.58 7.22
CA LYS A 31 -5.46 11.88 7.92
C LYS A 31 -6.63 12.74 7.45
N LEU A 32 -7.50 12.20 6.59
CA LEU A 32 -8.71 12.89 6.18
C LEU A 32 -9.79 12.71 7.24
N SER A 33 -10.51 13.79 7.53
CA SER A 33 -11.77 13.73 8.25
C SER A 33 -12.81 12.95 7.44
N THR A 34 -13.78 12.33 8.12
CA THR A 34 -14.89 11.57 7.50
C THR A 34 -15.61 12.35 6.39
N GLU A 35 -15.91 13.63 6.61
CA GLU A 35 -16.54 14.50 5.62
C GLU A 35 -15.67 14.69 4.36
N ALA A 36 -14.37 14.89 4.55
CA ALA A 36 -13.42 15.06 3.46
C ALA A 36 -13.19 13.75 2.69
N ALA A 37 -13.20 12.61 3.39
CA ALA A 37 -13.14 11.29 2.77
C ALA A 37 -14.39 11.03 1.91
N ALA A 38 -15.59 11.30 2.44
CA ALA A 38 -16.84 11.17 1.69
C ALA A 38 -16.83 12.04 0.42
N HIS A 39 -16.40 13.30 0.53
CA HIS A 39 -16.27 14.19 -0.62
C HIS A 39 -15.21 13.69 -1.62
N ALA A 40 -14.11 13.08 -1.16
CA ALA A 40 -13.11 12.49 -2.04
C ALA A 40 -13.63 11.28 -2.80
N VAL A 41 -14.47 10.45 -2.18
CA VAL A 41 -15.07 9.29 -2.84
C VAL A 41 -15.98 9.68 -4.00
N GLN A 42 -16.70 10.80 -3.86
CA GLN A 42 -17.63 11.30 -4.87
C GLN A 42 -16.96 12.18 -5.95
N ASN A 43 -15.63 12.36 -5.88
CA ASN A 43 -14.94 13.27 -6.79
C ASN A 43 -14.40 12.55 -8.03
N ASP A 44 -15.12 12.69 -9.14
CA ASP A 44 -14.77 12.09 -10.44
C ASP A 44 -13.43 12.59 -11.03
N ARG A 45 -12.89 13.70 -10.53
CA ARG A 45 -11.61 14.26 -10.99
C ARG A 45 -10.42 13.56 -10.33
N LEU A 46 -10.66 12.83 -9.24
CA LEU A 46 -9.62 12.04 -8.60
C LEU A 46 -9.40 10.74 -9.37
N PRO A 47 -8.14 10.30 -9.50
CA PRO A 47 -7.87 8.99 -10.06
C PRO A 47 -8.50 7.89 -9.19
N VAL A 48 -9.06 6.86 -9.82
CA VAL A 48 -9.72 5.71 -9.16
C VAL A 48 -8.89 5.14 -8.01
N ARG A 49 -7.56 5.04 -8.17
CA ARG A 49 -6.66 4.54 -7.12
C ARG A 49 -6.73 5.34 -5.81
N CYS A 50 -6.90 6.67 -5.90
CA CYS A 50 -7.00 7.52 -4.71
C CYS A 50 -8.36 7.37 -4.05
N VAL A 51 -9.43 7.24 -4.83
CA VAL A 51 -10.78 6.94 -4.32
C VAL A 51 -10.77 5.61 -3.56
N VAL A 52 -10.18 4.56 -4.16
CA VAL A 52 -9.98 3.25 -3.52
C VAL A 52 -9.19 3.38 -2.22
N GLN A 53 -8.08 4.13 -2.23
CA GLN A 53 -7.29 4.35 -1.02
C GLN A 53 -8.10 5.05 0.09
N VAL A 54 -8.93 6.04 -0.27
CA VAL A 54 -9.83 6.73 0.67
C VAL A 54 -10.90 5.78 1.23
N LEU A 55 -11.54 4.98 0.38
CA LEU A 55 -12.55 3.99 0.78
C LEU A 55 -11.99 2.97 1.77
N PHE A 56 -10.77 2.48 1.55
CA PHE A 56 -10.16 1.45 2.39
C PHE A 56 -9.28 1.98 3.52
N SER A 57 -9.27 3.31 3.75
CA SER A 57 -8.56 3.92 4.89
C SER A 57 -9.09 3.38 6.23
N GLU A 58 -10.40 3.17 6.30
CA GLU A 58 -11.13 2.79 7.51
C GLU A 58 -11.07 1.28 7.77
N HIS A 59 -11.05 0.46 6.71
CA HIS A 59 -11.09 -1.01 6.79
C HIS A 59 -9.74 -1.69 7.11
N GLY A 60 -8.71 -0.92 7.46
CA GLY A 60 -7.44 -1.42 7.97
C GLY A 60 -6.44 -1.84 6.89
N SER A 61 -5.33 -1.09 6.80
CA SER A 61 -3.94 -1.41 6.39
C SER A 61 -3.67 -2.38 5.22
N LYS A 62 -4.30 -3.56 5.19
CA LYS A 62 -4.04 -4.65 4.23
C LYS A 62 -4.35 -4.25 2.77
N LEU A 63 -5.43 -3.51 2.54
CA LEU A 63 -5.80 -3.01 1.20
C LEU A 63 -5.10 -1.69 0.82
N SER A 64 -4.68 -0.89 1.80
CA SER A 64 -3.86 0.32 1.51
C SER A 64 -2.56 -0.05 0.81
N ARG A 65 -1.92 -1.16 1.21
CA ARG A 65 -0.72 -1.67 0.54
C ARG A 65 -0.99 -2.09 -0.90
N LEU A 66 -2.21 -2.56 -1.18
CA LEU A 66 -2.67 -2.95 -2.52
C LEU A 66 -2.77 -1.74 -3.46
N ALA A 67 -3.16 -0.58 -2.94
CA ALA A 67 -3.15 0.69 -3.66
C ALA A 67 -1.72 1.19 -3.97
N ASP A 68 -0.74 0.87 -3.12
CA ASP A 68 0.69 1.17 -3.34
C ASP A 68 1.33 0.28 -4.43
N TRP A 69 0.73 -0.87 -4.77
CA TRP A 69 1.27 -1.81 -5.78
C TRP A 69 1.26 -1.27 -7.22
N SER A 70 0.56 -0.15 -7.47
CA SER A 70 0.62 0.58 -8.75
C SER A 70 1.76 1.62 -8.81
N GLY A 71 2.84 1.42 -8.05
CA GLY A 71 4.15 1.99 -8.38
C GLY A 71 4.74 1.42 -9.68
N SER A 72 4.30 0.22 -10.09
CA SER A 72 4.85 -0.54 -11.22
C SER A 72 4.62 0.07 -12.62
N PHE A 73 3.76 1.08 -12.79
CA PHE A 73 3.70 1.81 -14.06
C PHE A 73 5.02 2.53 -14.39
N ARG A 74 5.81 2.91 -13.36
CA ARG A 74 7.08 3.61 -13.56
C ARG A 74 8.18 2.72 -14.16
N SER A 75 8.08 1.39 -14.00
CA SER A 75 9.14 0.46 -14.43
C SER A 75 9.05 0.06 -15.91
N LEU A 76 7.88 0.22 -16.55
CA LEU A 76 7.70 -0.13 -17.97
C LEU A 76 7.97 1.06 -18.91
N GLN A 77 7.79 2.31 -18.44
CA GLN A 77 7.95 3.50 -19.27
C GLN A 77 9.41 3.96 -19.41
N ASN A 78 10.33 3.54 -18.51
CA ASN A 78 11.69 4.10 -18.42
C ASN A 78 12.83 3.09 -18.64
N ARG A 79 12.60 2.00 -19.39
CA ARG A 79 13.72 1.15 -19.86
C ARG A 79 14.42 1.82 -21.03
N SER A 80 15.27 2.80 -20.73
CA SER A 80 16.42 3.13 -21.58
C SER A 80 17.53 2.12 -21.30
N PRO A 81 18.21 1.56 -22.32
CA PRO A 81 19.29 0.60 -22.12
C PRO A 81 20.58 1.37 -21.84
N GLY A 82 21.07 1.35 -20.60
CA GLY A 82 22.43 1.80 -20.29
C GLY A 82 22.61 2.39 -18.89
N ALA A 83 23.69 1.96 -18.23
CA ALA A 83 24.32 2.53 -17.04
C ALA A 83 23.68 2.25 -15.66
N LEU A 84 24.09 1.11 -15.11
CA LEU A 84 24.76 0.94 -13.80
C LEU A 84 24.77 2.13 -12.81
N ASP A 85 24.23 1.81 -11.62
CA ASP A 85 24.74 2.08 -10.28
C ASP A 85 24.59 3.46 -9.57
N LEU A 86 24.28 3.32 -8.28
CA LEU A 86 24.39 4.27 -7.16
C LEU A 86 23.51 5.53 -7.14
N THR A 87 22.29 5.40 -6.59
CA THR A 87 21.88 6.25 -5.46
C THR A 87 21.06 5.43 -4.46
N SER A 88 21.72 5.05 -3.39
CA SER A 88 21.12 4.54 -2.17
C SER A 88 20.27 5.62 -1.53
N SER A 89 18.94 5.49 -1.61
CA SER A 89 18.01 5.93 -0.57
C SER A 89 16.60 5.41 -0.86
N SER A 90 16.12 4.54 0.03
CA SER A 90 14.69 4.26 0.23
C SER A 90 13.92 3.65 -0.95
N ALA A 91 14.35 2.46 -1.36
CA ALA A 91 13.40 1.48 -1.86
C ALA A 91 13.79 0.11 -1.32
N ALA A 92 13.47 -0.13 -0.05
CA ALA A 92 12.84 -1.40 0.28
C ALA A 92 11.51 -1.45 -0.49
N ALA A 93 11.58 -1.48 -1.83
CA ALA A 93 10.53 -1.96 -2.67
C ALA A 93 10.33 -3.36 -2.14
N ALA A 94 9.23 -3.54 -1.41
CA ALA A 94 8.77 -4.81 -0.91
C ALA A 94 8.91 -5.78 -2.08
N ARG A 95 9.98 -6.58 -2.07
CA ARG A 95 10.17 -7.61 -3.07
C ARG A 95 8.96 -8.51 -2.87
N CYS A 96 8.05 -8.51 -3.82
CA CYS A 96 6.92 -9.42 -3.79
C CYS A 96 7.51 -10.83 -3.77
N PRO A 97 7.29 -11.62 -2.70
CA PRO A 97 7.86 -12.95 -2.65
C PRO A 97 7.34 -13.74 -3.85
N SER A 98 8.26 -14.42 -4.54
CA SER A 98 7.88 -15.25 -5.68
C SER A 98 6.91 -16.35 -5.22
N LYS A 99 6.08 -16.90 -6.12
CA LYS A 99 5.16 -18.01 -5.80
C LYS A 99 5.86 -19.15 -5.05
N ARG A 100 7.12 -19.42 -5.37
CA ARG A 100 7.97 -20.41 -4.69
C ARG A 100 8.31 -20.03 -3.24
N GLU A 101 8.54 -18.74 -2.99
CA GLU A 101 8.94 -18.17 -1.71
C GLU A 101 7.76 -18.12 -0.74
N VAL A 102 6.57 -17.76 -1.23
CA VAL A 102 5.31 -17.83 -0.46
C VAL A 102 5.00 -19.26 -0.01
N VAL A 103 5.22 -20.25 -0.91
CA VAL A 103 5.03 -21.66 -0.57
C VAL A 103 6.05 -22.09 0.49
N SER A 104 7.31 -21.69 0.37
CA SER A 104 8.35 -21.98 1.37
C SER A 104 7.98 -21.43 2.76
N GLN A 105 7.58 -20.16 2.82
CA GLN A 105 7.14 -19.51 4.05
C GLN A 105 5.90 -20.20 4.66
N HIS A 106 4.98 -20.68 3.84
CA HIS A 106 3.82 -21.43 4.31
C HIS A 106 4.19 -22.80 4.89
N HIS A 107 5.23 -23.47 4.39
CA HIS A 107 5.73 -24.71 5.00
C HIS A 107 6.39 -24.43 6.34
N GLU A 108 7.19 -23.37 6.43
CA GLU A 108 7.87 -22.98 7.66
C GLU A 108 6.88 -22.55 8.76
N LEU A 109 5.84 -21.79 8.42
CA LEU A 109 4.76 -21.45 9.35
C LEU A 109 4.01 -22.67 9.89
N ARG A 110 3.83 -23.72 9.07
CA ARG A 110 3.22 -24.99 9.53
C ARG A 110 4.12 -25.70 10.54
N ARG A 111 5.42 -25.78 10.24
CA ARG A 111 6.42 -26.37 11.14
C ARG A 111 6.51 -25.62 12.48
N LEU A 112 6.57 -24.29 12.41
CA LEU A 112 6.61 -23.44 13.61
C LEU A 112 5.35 -23.59 14.47
N ARG A 113 4.17 -23.75 13.84
CA ARG A 113 2.92 -24.02 14.58
C ARG A 113 2.95 -25.36 15.31
N GLU A 114 3.48 -26.40 14.67
CA GLU A 114 3.66 -27.70 15.34
C GLU A 114 4.68 -27.62 16.48
N ASP A 115 5.80 -26.92 16.28
CA ASP A 115 6.80 -26.71 17.33
C ASP A 115 6.22 -25.92 18.51
N VAL A 116 5.41 -24.89 18.26
CA VAL A 116 4.72 -24.13 19.32
C VAL A 116 3.69 -25.00 20.03
N SER A 117 2.89 -25.81 19.33
CA SER A 117 1.95 -26.73 19.96
C SER A 117 2.66 -27.76 20.84
N ARG A 118 3.79 -28.30 20.37
CA ARG A 118 4.62 -29.24 21.15
C ARG A 118 5.23 -28.58 22.38
N LEU A 119 5.73 -27.35 22.25
CA LEU A 119 6.28 -26.60 23.38
C LEU A 119 5.18 -26.18 24.38
N GLN A 120 3.98 -25.82 23.92
CA GLN A 120 2.85 -25.58 24.81
C GLN A 120 2.51 -26.83 25.61
N VAL A 121 2.50 -28.02 25.01
CA VAL A 121 2.28 -29.27 25.75
C VAL A 121 3.37 -29.51 26.81
N CYS A 122 4.62 -29.13 26.54
CA CYS A 122 5.72 -29.24 27.51
C CYS A 122 5.69 -28.17 28.63
N VAL A 123 4.97 -27.06 28.45
CA VAL A 123 4.89 -25.95 29.43
C VAL A 123 3.65 -26.08 30.34
N HIS A 124 2.69 -26.95 30.03
CA HIS A 124 1.50 -27.19 30.86
C HIS A 124 1.62 -28.21 32.03
N PRO A 125 2.75 -28.84 32.41
CA PRO A 125 2.74 -29.78 33.54
C PRO A 125 2.90 -29.12 34.93
N HIS A 126 2.85 -27.79 35.08
CA HIS A 126 3.12 -27.12 36.38
C HIS A 126 2.10 -26.04 36.78
N ALA A 127 0.83 -26.20 36.42
CA ALA A 127 -0.26 -25.33 36.90
C ALA A 127 -1.37 -26.10 37.64
N GLU A 128 -1.00 -27.16 38.35
CA GLU A 128 -1.88 -27.82 39.31
C GLU A 128 -1.11 -27.92 40.64
N HIS A 129 -1.35 -26.99 41.55
CA HIS A 129 -1.21 -27.12 43.01
C HIS A 129 -1.89 -25.94 43.69
#